data_AF-A0A2N9NX53-F1
#
_entry.id   AF-A0A2N9NX53-F1
#
_cell.length_a   1.000
_cell.length_b   1.000
_cell.length_c   1.000
_cell.angle_alpha   90.00
_cell.angle_beta   90.00
_cell.angle_gamma   90.00
#
_symmetry.space_group_name_H-M   'P 1'
#
loop_
_entity.id
_entity.type
_entity.pdbx_description
1 polymer ?
#
loop_
_entity_poly.entity_id
_entity_poly.type
_entity_poly.pdbx_seq_one_letter_code
_entity_poly.pdbx_strand_id
1 'polypeptide(L)'
;MFKKFLPFAIMPLLAAGCATGAKFTNLTPTQQVRTTNNLYMVEVALDSRQQTLRWDSIRPQIAVGSEYYSMRPTKLMSNRWEGLLPVPPDASVVHYHYKFGFEYNAFGNPKTDSAVSREYTLRILDKPQ
;
A
#
# COMPACT_ATOMS: atom_id res chain seq x y z
N MET A 1 26.21 18.35 41.75
CA MET A 1 26.56 17.10 41.04
C MET A 1 25.45 16.78 40.03
N PHE A 2 25.47 17.37 38.83
CA PHE A 2 24.39 17.23 37.84
C PHE A 2 24.95 16.96 36.43
N LYS A 3 25.94 16.06 36.33
CA LYS A 3 26.76 15.88 35.13
C LYS A 3 26.78 14.43 34.62
N LYS A 4 25.75 13.63 34.97
CA LYS A 4 25.65 12.21 34.61
C LYS A 4 24.31 11.80 33.95
N PHE A 5 23.37 12.71 33.78
CA PHE A 5 22.03 12.38 33.22
C PHE A 5 21.90 12.58 31.70
N LEU A 6 22.93 13.09 31.03
CA LEU A 6 22.87 13.34 29.58
C LEU A 6 22.80 12.07 28.69
N PRO A 7 23.38 10.89 29.03
CA PRO A 7 23.33 9.75 28.11
C PRO A 7 21.97 9.03 28.10
N PHE A 8 21.10 9.25 29.09
CA PHE A 8 19.78 8.60 29.16
C PHE A 8 18.70 9.27 28.28
N ALA A 9 18.94 10.51 27.84
CA ALA A 9 17.99 11.25 27.01
C ALA A 9 18.10 10.93 25.50
N ILE A 10 19.14 10.21 25.08
CA ILE A 10 19.40 9.89 23.65
C ILE A 10 18.72 8.57 23.23
N MET A 11 18.40 7.70 24.18
CA MET A 11 17.79 6.39 23.93
C MET A 11 16.40 6.44 23.24
N PRO A 12 15.50 7.42 23.49
CA PRO A 12 14.20 7.47 22.82
C PRO A 12 14.29 7.93 21.35
N LEU A 13 15.36 8.65 20.96
CA LEU A 13 15.50 9.16 19.59
C LEU A 13 15.82 8.06 18.57
N LEU A 14 16.43 6.96 19.02
CA LEU A 14 16.80 5.82 18.16
C LEU A 14 15.60 4.93 17.82
N ALA A 15 14.45 5.09 18.50
CA ALA A 15 13.25 4.30 18.26
C ALA A 15 12.36 4.82 17.11
N ALA A 16 12.68 5.98 16.51
CA ALA A 16 11.90 6.56 15.41
C ALA A 16 12.24 5.98 14.01
N GLY A 17 12.99 4.87 13.94
CA GLY A 17 13.50 4.30 12.69
C GLY A 17 12.62 3.23 12.02
N CYS A 18 11.54 2.78 12.64
CA CYS A 18 10.73 1.69 12.08
C CYS A 18 9.49 2.23 11.35
N ALA A 19 9.45 2.08 10.03
CA ALA A 19 8.26 2.15 9.15
C ALA A 19 7.63 3.51 8.76
N THR A 20 8.36 4.64 8.74
CA THR A 20 7.75 5.96 8.41
C THR A 20 7.94 6.43 6.96
N GLY A 21 8.43 5.57 6.06
CA GLY A 21 8.81 5.96 4.70
C GLY A 21 7.67 5.95 3.67
N ALA A 22 6.68 5.06 3.79
CA ALA A 22 5.64 4.83 2.78
C ALA A 22 4.24 4.86 3.41
N LYS A 23 3.38 5.75 2.92
CA LYS A 23 2.01 5.94 3.39
C LYS A 23 1.04 5.58 2.26
N PHE A 24 0.25 4.54 2.48
CA PHE A 24 -0.83 4.13 1.59
C PHE A 24 -2.14 4.82 1.97
N THR A 25 -2.77 5.45 0.99
CA THR A 25 -4.14 5.98 1.11
C THR A 25 -5.05 5.15 0.21
N ASN A 26 -5.93 4.36 0.81
CA ASN A 26 -6.95 3.65 0.05
C ASN A 26 -8.01 4.64 -0.42
N LEU A 27 -8.17 4.74 -1.74
CA LEU A 27 -9.16 5.60 -2.39
C LEU A 27 -10.41 4.82 -2.80
N THR A 28 -10.41 3.50 -2.60
CA THR A 28 -11.54 2.62 -2.87
C THR A 28 -12.67 2.87 -1.87
N PRO A 29 -13.93 2.98 -2.31
CA PRO A 29 -15.08 2.88 -1.42
C PRO A 29 -15.05 1.57 -0.62
N THR A 30 -15.43 1.62 0.65
CA THR A 30 -15.47 0.42 1.51
C THR A 30 -16.60 -0.54 1.12
N GLN A 31 -17.54 -0.08 0.28
CA GLN A 31 -18.68 -0.85 -0.21
C GLN A 31 -18.82 -0.60 -1.71
N GLN A 32 -19.05 -1.67 -2.48
CA GLN A 32 -19.38 -1.61 -3.89
C GLN A 32 -20.56 -2.52 -4.20
N VAL A 33 -21.39 -2.13 -5.17
CA VAL A 33 -22.53 -2.94 -5.60
C VAL A 33 -22.05 -4.07 -6.51
N ARG A 34 -22.64 -5.26 -6.36
CA ARG A 34 -22.28 -6.47 -7.12
C ARG A 34 -22.31 -6.20 -8.62
N THR A 35 -21.18 -6.45 -9.28
CA THR A 35 -21.03 -6.34 -10.73
C THR A 35 -21.32 -7.68 -11.41
N THR A 36 -21.68 -7.67 -12.70
CA THR A 36 -22.00 -8.91 -13.44
C THR A 36 -20.77 -9.76 -13.73
N ASN A 37 -19.58 -9.16 -13.78
CA ASN A 37 -18.31 -9.83 -14.02
C ASN A 37 -17.52 -10.13 -12.74
N ASN A 38 -18.04 -9.76 -11.57
CA ASN A 38 -17.39 -9.86 -10.26
C ASN A 38 -15.98 -9.24 -10.19
N LEU A 39 -15.74 -8.20 -11.01
CA LEU A 39 -14.54 -7.39 -10.96
C LEU A 39 -14.86 -6.07 -10.27
N TYR A 40 -14.02 -5.69 -9.31
CA TYR A 40 -14.20 -4.50 -8.50
C TYR A 40 -12.97 -3.60 -8.63
N MET A 41 -13.20 -2.33 -8.97
CA MET A 41 -12.11 -1.38 -9.12
C MET A 41 -11.62 -0.94 -7.75
N VAL A 42 -10.33 -1.12 -7.49
CA VAL A 42 -9.67 -0.66 -6.28
C VAL A 42 -8.58 0.33 -6.62
N GLU A 43 -8.45 1.37 -5.81
CA GLU A 43 -7.55 2.49 -6.02
C GLU A 43 -6.72 2.80 -4.77
N VAL A 44 -5.47 3.16 -4.99
CA VAL A 44 -4.54 3.53 -3.93
C VAL A 44 -3.65 4.70 -4.36
N ALA A 45 -3.37 5.59 -3.43
CA ALA A 45 -2.29 6.56 -3.55
C ALA A 45 -1.14 6.21 -2.60
N LEU A 46 0.09 6.36 -3.07
CA LEU A 46 1.30 6.24 -2.26
C LEU A 46 1.88 7.63 -2.01
N ASP A 47 2.22 7.92 -0.77
CA ASP A 47 3.08 9.05 -0.41
C ASP A 47 4.34 8.48 0.24
N SER A 48 5.52 8.99 -0.14
CA SER A 48 6.78 8.54 0.44
C SER A 48 7.72 9.67 0.78
N ARG A 49 8.32 9.58 1.97
CA ARG A 49 9.41 10.46 2.43
C ARG A 49 10.80 9.94 2.04
N GLN A 50 10.89 8.76 1.43
CA GLN A 50 12.14 8.17 1.02
C GLN A 50 12.67 8.85 -0.25
N GLN A 51 13.62 9.77 -0.10
CA GLN A 51 14.21 10.51 -1.22
C GLN A 51 14.96 9.62 -2.22
N THR A 52 15.41 8.44 -1.77
CA THR A 52 16.12 7.49 -2.63
C THR A 52 15.18 6.60 -3.46
N LEU A 53 13.86 6.66 -3.22
CA LEU A 53 12.87 5.87 -3.93
C LEU A 53 12.88 6.20 -5.43
N ARG A 54 12.92 5.15 -6.26
CA ARG A 54 12.77 5.28 -7.72
C ARG A 54 11.31 5.07 -8.09
N TRP A 55 10.57 6.16 -8.27
CA TRP A 55 9.12 6.14 -8.50
C TRP A 55 8.70 5.34 -9.73
N ASP A 56 9.52 5.34 -10.78
CA ASP A 56 9.32 4.60 -12.03
C ASP A 56 9.49 3.08 -11.89
N SER A 57 10.18 2.64 -10.83
CA SER A 57 10.39 1.21 -10.55
C SER A 57 9.25 0.54 -9.78
N ILE A 58 8.24 1.32 -9.36
CA ILE A 58 7.15 0.82 -8.53
C ILE A 58 6.34 -0.24 -9.29
N ARG A 59 6.22 -1.41 -8.67
CA ARG A 59 5.39 -2.54 -9.11
C ARG A 59 4.24 -2.73 -8.14
N PRO A 60 3.08 -2.10 -8.42
CA PRO A 60 1.93 -2.10 -7.53
C PRO A 60 1.09 -3.37 -7.72
N GLN A 61 0.74 -4.02 -6.61
CA GLN A 61 -0.07 -5.23 -6.60
C GLN A 61 -1.14 -5.18 -5.51
N ILE A 62 -2.29 -5.78 -5.79
CA ILE A 62 -3.34 -6.10 -4.81
C ILE A 62 -3.06 -7.52 -4.33
N ALA A 63 -2.88 -7.72 -3.04
CA ALA A 63 -2.65 -9.02 -2.44
C ALA A 63 -3.92 -9.50 -1.71
N VAL A 64 -4.42 -10.69 -2.07
CA VAL A 64 -5.57 -11.35 -1.45
C VAL A 64 -5.18 -12.78 -1.12
N GLY A 65 -4.97 -13.08 0.17
CA GLY A 65 -4.39 -14.35 0.58
C GLY A 65 -3.02 -14.58 -0.10
N SER A 66 -2.93 -15.63 -0.92
CA SER A 66 -1.74 -15.96 -1.72
C SER A 66 -1.74 -15.40 -3.15
N GLU A 67 -2.82 -14.74 -3.56
CA GLU A 67 -2.99 -14.23 -4.91
C GLU A 67 -2.55 -12.76 -5.03
N TYR A 68 -2.00 -12.41 -6.19
CA TYR A 68 -1.52 -11.07 -6.50
C TYR A 68 -2.07 -10.58 -7.84
N TYR A 69 -2.69 -9.40 -7.82
CA TYR A 69 -3.27 -8.77 -9.01
C TYR A 69 -2.52 -7.47 -9.32
N SER A 70 -2.03 -7.33 -10.56
CA SER A 70 -1.27 -6.14 -10.96
C SER A 70 -2.16 -4.91 -11.07
N MET A 71 -1.65 -3.76 -10.65
CA MET A 71 -2.32 -2.46 -10.83
C MET A 71 -1.65 -1.67 -11.95
N ARG A 72 -2.39 -0.71 -12.51
CA ARG A 72 -1.87 0.24 -13.50
C ARG A 72 -1.85 1.66 -12.92
N PRO A 73 -0.93 2.53 -13.38
CA PRO A 73 -0.96 3.94 -13.00
C PRO A 73 -2.25 4.60 -13.45
N THR A 74 -2.86 5.41 -12.59
CA THR A 74 -4.00 6.25 -12.99
C THR A 74 -3.48 7.36 -13.89
N LYS A 75 -4.21 7.63 -14.99
CA LYS A 75 -3.80 8.60 -16.00
C LYS A 75 -3.57 9.98 -15.39
N LEU A 76 -2.48 10.64 -15.77
CA LEU A 76 -2.08 11.98 -15.29
C LEU A 76 -1.75 12.07 -13.79
N MET A 77 -1.58 10.94 -13.10
CA MET A 77 -1.17 10.88 -11.70
C MET A 77 0.22 10.24 -11.57
N SER A 78 1.07 10.77 -10.71
CA SER A 78 2.42 10.23 -10.45
C SER A 78 2.48 9.24 -9.29
N ASN A 79 1.44 9.24 -8.45
CA ASN A 79 1.43 8.52 -7.18
C ASN A 79 0.13 7.77 -6.91
N ARG A 80 -0.65 7.47 -7.96
CA ARG A 80 -1.93 6.76 -7.86
C ARG A 80 -1.97 5.58 -8.83
N TRP A 81 -2.53 4.48 -8.36
CA TRP A 81 -2.74 3.27 -9.13
C TRP A 81 -4.15 2.72 -8.92
N GLU A 82 -4.66 2.09 -9.97
CA GLU A 82 -5.96 1.43 -10.02
C GLU A 82 -5.80 0.00 -10.52
N GLY A 83 -6.62 -0.92 -10.02
CA GLY A 83 -6.62 -2.31 -10.44
C GLY A 83 -7.99 -2.93 -10.30
N LEU A 84 -8.20 -4.02 -11.03
CA LEU A 84 -9.41 -4.84 -10.90
C LEU A 84 -9.12 -5.98 -9.93
N LEU A 85 -9.94 -6.07 -8.90
CA LEU A 85 -9.93 -7.16 -7.94
C LEU A 85 -11.07 -8.13 -8.28
N PRO A 86 -10.76 -9.37 -8.69
CA PRO A 86 -11.75 -10.43 -8.76
C PRO A 86 -12.22 -10.81 -7.36
N VAL A 87 -13.54 -10.90 -7.19
CA VAL A 87 -14.15 -11.41 -5.97
C VAL A 87 -15.04 -12.59 -6.32
N PRO A 88 -15.00 -13.71 -5.58
CA PRO A 88 -15.90 -14.83 -5.83
C PRO A 88 -17.39 -14.39 -5.83
N PRO A 89 -18.24 -14.96 -6.71
CA PRO A 89 -19.65 -14.55 -6.82
C PRO A 89 -20.47 -14.76 -5.54
N ASP A 90 -20.05 -15.68 -4.68
CA ASP A 90 -20.64 -16.02 -3.39
C ASP A 90 -20.08 -15.19 -2.22
N ALA A 91 -18.95 -14.50 -2.43
CA ALA A 91 -18.35 -13.66 -1.42
C ALA A 91 -19.02 -12.27 -1.36
N SER A 92 -19.34 -11.83 -0.14
CA SER A 92 -19.84 -10.47 0.15
C SER A 92 -18.81 -9.58 0.85
N VAL A 93 -17.65 -10.13 1.19
CA VAL A 93 -16.55 -9.43 1.84
C VAL A 93 -15.24 -9.97 1.30
N VAL A 94 -14.31 -9.06 0.96
CA VAL A 94 -12.94 -9.41 0.60
C VAL A 94 -11.96 -8.58 1.43
N HIS A 95 -10.93 -9.25 1.93
CA HIS A 95 -9.81 -8.67 2.66
C HIS A 95 -8.60 -8.61 1.74
N TYR A 96 -7.94 -7.46 1.68
CA TYR A 96 -6.84 -7.26 0.75
C TYR A 96 -5.81 -6.26 1.26
N HIS A 97 -4.59 -6.35 0.74
CA HIS A 97 -3.52 -5.39 0.96
C HIS A 97 -3.05 -4.82 -0.38
N TYR A 98 -2.43 -3.65 -0.34
CA TYR A 98 -1.57 -3.20 -1.41
C TYR A 98 -0.12 -3.56 -1.09
N LYS A 99 0.58 -4.18 -2.04
CA LYS A 99 2.00 -4.48 -1.96
C LYS A 99 2.73 -3.81 -3.11
N PHE A 100 3.69 -2.97 -2.79
CA PHE A 100 4.43 -2.19 -3.76
C PHE A 100 5.89 -2.62 -3.68
N GLY A 101 6.36 -3.37 -4.68
CA GLY A 101 7.78 -3.59 -4.87
C GLY A 101 8.41 -2.37 -5.54
N PHE A 102 9.62 -1.98 -5.16
CA PHE A 102 10.31 -0.84 -5.73
C PHE A 102 11.82 -0.98 -5.62
N GLU A 103 12.55 -0.17 -6.38
CA GLU A 103 13.97 0.06 -6.21
C GLU A 103 14.25 1.38 -5.48
N TYR A 104 15.37 1.44 -4.80
CA TYR A 104 15.89 2.67 -4.22
C TYR A 104 17.39 2.81 -4.45
N ASN A 105 17.84 4.06 -4.56
CA ASN A 105 19.25 4.41 -4.67
C ASN A 105 19.97 4.07 -3.35
N ALA A 106 20.87 3.10 -3.41
CA ALA A 106 21.81 2.78 -2.35
C ALA A 106 23.23 3.14 -2.78
N PHE A 107 24.21 3.05 -1.88
CA PHE A 107 25.61 3.15 -2.28
C PHE A 107 25.95 2.00 -3.25
N GLY A 108 26.46 2.35 -4.42
CA GLY A 108 26.70 1.40 -5.51
C GLY A 108 25.43 1.14 -6.33
N ASN A 109 25.11 -0.13 -6.53
CA ASN A 109 23.94 -0.51 -7.32
C ASN A 109 22.62 -0.26 -6.58
N PRO A 110 21.52 0.02 -7.30
CA PRO A 110 20.18 0.11 -6.73
C PRO A 110 19.80 -1.19 -6.02
N LYS A 111 19.00 -1.07 -4.96
CA LYS A 111 18.47 -2.21 -4.21
C LYS A 111 16.96 -2.27 -4.32
N THR A 112 16.42 -3.48 -4.27
CA THR A 112 14.98 -3.72 -4.24
C THR A 112 14.49 -3.79 -2.79
N ASP A 113 13.31 -3.24 -2.55
CA ASP A 113 12.56 -3.38 -1.31
C ASP A 113 11.05 -3.44 -1.64
N SER A 114 10.23 -3.62 -0.61
CA SER A 114 8.77 -3.57 -0.75
C SER A 114 8.10 -2.93 0.44
N ALA A 115 6.98 -2.26 0.18
CA ALA A 115 6.08 -1.74 1.20
C ALA A 115 4.72 -2.41 1.09
N VAL A 116 4.13 -2.74 2.23
CA VAL A 116 2.80 -3.37 2.32
C VAL A 116 1.89 -2.47 3.14
N SER A 117 0.67 -2.26 2.66
CA SER A 117 -0.34 -1.52 3.40
C SER A 117 -0.89 -2.32 4.57
N ARG A 118 -1.60 -1.65 5.47
CA ARG A 118 -2.57 -2.33 6.34
C ARG A 118 -3.61 -3.09 5.51
N GLU A 119 -4.29 -4.02 6.16
CA GLU A 119 -5.43 -4.70 5.54
C GLU A 119 -6.58 -3.70 5.31
N TYR A 120 -7.22 -3.82 4.15
CA TYR A 120 -8.46 -3.15 3.80
C TYR A 120 -9.56 -4.18 3.56
N THR A 121 -10.81 -3.75 3.78
CA THR A 121 -12.00 -4.57 3.60
C THR A 121 -12.90 -3.91 2.57
N LEU A 122 -13.29 -4.66 1.55
CA LEU A 122 -14.30 -4.26 0.58
C LEU A 122 -15.53 -5.14 0.79
N ARG A 123 -16.69 -4.51 0.99
CA ARG A 123 -17.99 -5.19 1.10
C ARG A 123 -18.73 -5.11 -0.23
N ILE A 124 -19.24 -6.24 -0.68
CA ILE A 124 -20.06 -6.32 -1.88
C ILE A 124 -21.52 -6.31 -1.46
N LEU A 125 -22.25 -5.29 -1.91
CA LEU A 125 -23.68 -5.16 -1.69
C LEU A 125 -24.43 -5.76 -2.86
N ASP A 126 -25.43 -6.59 -2.59
CA ASP A 126 -26.33 -7.04 -3.63
C ASP A 126 -27.16 -5.85 -4.16
N LYS A 127 -27.51 -5.91 -5.45
CA LYS A 127 -28.35 -4.88 -6.04
C LYS A 127 -29.71 -4.88 -5.33
N PRO A 128 -30.24 -3.72 -4.91
CA PRO A 128 -31.65 -3.65 -4.53
C PRO A 128 -32.48 -4.13 -5.73
N GLN A 129 -33.40 -5.06 -5.46
CA GLN A 129 -34.34 -5.63 -6.43
C GLN A 129 -35.31 -4.56 -6.94
#